data_AF-A0A8C2YTN4-F1
#
_entry.id   AF-A0A8C2YTN4-F1
#
_cell.length_a   1.000
_cell.length_b   1.000
_cell.length_c   1.000
_cell.angle_alpha   90.00
_cell.angle_beta   90.00
_cell.angle_gamma   90.00
#
_symmetry.space_group_name_H-M   'P 1'
#
loop_
_entity.id
_entity.type
_entity.pdbx_description
1 polymer ?
#
loop_
_entity_poly.entity_id
_entity_poly.type
_entity_poly.pdbx_seq_one_letter_code
_entity_poly.pdbx_strand_id
1 'polypeptide(L)'
;MWKTEAAIKNFSPYYSRQYSVAFCNHVRSEVEQQRDLTSHFLKTKPPLEPGTVLYEAELSQFAEDIKKWKDRYVVVKNDFSVESYENKEAYQKGAAPKSRILPAGGKVLTSEDEYNLLSDKHFPDPIASSEKENSQPFVVLPKAFPVYLWLPFLRHGYFCFQEAADQKRFSTLLSDCIRHLNHDYMKQTTFEAQAFLEAVQFFRQEKGHYGSWEMITGDEIQVTWGSEVWILSPSGP
;
A
#
# COMPACT_ATOMS: atom_id res chain seq x y z
N MET A 1 -10.62 4.07 -20.13
CA MET A 1 -10.32 5.51 -20.30
C MET A 1 -11.54 6.37 -19.96
N TRP A 2 -12.69 6.23 -20.63
CA TRP A 2 -13.88 7.07 -20.36
C TRP A 2 -14.49 6.95 -18.94
N LYS A 3 -14.39 5.78 -18.29
CA LYS A 3 -14.94 5.54 -16.95
C LYS A 3 -14.20 6.29 -15.84
N THR A 4 -12.86 6.25 -15.86
CA THR A 4 -11.97 7.02 -14.95
C THR A 4 -12.19 8.52 -15.10
N GLU A 5 -12.23 9.02 -16.34
CA GLU A 5 -12.47 10.45 -16.58
C GLU A 5 -13.85 10.91 -16.07
N ALA A 6 -14.88 10.08 -16.23
CA ALA A 6 -16.20 10.35 -15.66
C ALA A 6 -16.20 10.30 -14.12
N ALA A 7 -15.46 9.36 -13.51
CA ALA A 7 -15.32 9.27 -12.05
C ALA A 7 -14.65 10.51 -11.47
N ILE A 8 -13.51 10.94 -12.06
CA ILE A 8 -12.81 12.18 -11.67
C ILE A 8 -13.74 13.39 -11.85
N LYS A 9 -14.44 13.50 -12.99
CA LYS A 9 -15.37 14.61 -13.23
C LYS A 9 -16.50 14.68 -12.19
N ASN A 10 -16.98 13.53 -11.73
CA ASN A 10 -18.00 13.45 -10.68
C ASN A 10 -17.43 13.75 -9.30
N PHE A 11 -16.16 13.41 -9.03
CA PHE A 11 -15.49 13.67 -7.76
C PHE A 11 -15.03 15.13 -7.60
N SER A 12 -14.56 15.77 -8.67
CA SER A 12 -13.97 17.13 -8.64
C SER A 12 -14.82 18.19 -7.92
N PRO A 13 -16.17 18.23 -8.04
CA PRO A 13 -17.00 19.19 -7.30
C PRO A 13 -16.92 19.01 -5.77
N TYR A 14 -16.83 17.76 -5.29
CA TYR A 14 -16.68 17.46 -3.86
C TYR A 14 -15.33 17.94 -3.36
N TYR A 15 -14.26 17.63 -4.09
CA TYR A 15 -12.92 18.09 -3.75
C TYR A 15 -12.82 19.62 -3.72
N SER A 16 -13.31 20.31 -4.76
CA SER A 16 -13.27 21.78 -4.82
C SER A 16 -14.01 22.44 -3.65
N ARG A 17 -15.16 21.87 -3.24
CA ARG A 17 -15.91 22.34 -2.07
C ARG A 17 -15.13 22.14 -0.77
N GLN A 18 -14.60 20.94 -0.53
CA GLN A 18 -13.86 20.66 0.70
C GLN A 18 -12.52 21.39 0.76
N TYR A 19 -11.87 21.60 -0.39
CA TYR A 19 -10.66 22.41 -0.49
C TYR A 19 -10.91 23.83 0.05
N SER A 20 -12.02 24.45 -0.37
CA SER A 20 -12.40 25.79 0.08
C SER A 20 -12.66 25.84 1.60
N VAL A 21 -13.27 24.79 2.17
CA VAL A 21 -13.56 24.68 3.61
C VAL A 21 -12.27 24.46 4.40
N ALA A 22 -11.46 23.48 4.01
CA ALA A 22 -10.21 23.14 4.67
C ALA A 22 -9.22 24.32 4.62
N PHE A 23 -9.12 25.01 3.49
CA PHE A 23 -8.31 26.22 3.36
C PHE A 23 -8.77 27.32 4.33
N CYS A 24 -10.07 27.62 4.38
CA CYS A 24 -10.60 28.61 5.33
C CYS A 24 -10.32 28.22 6.79
N ASN A 25 -10.46 26.95 7.14
CA ASN A 25 -10.17 26.44 8.49
C ASN A 25 -8.67 26.52 8.81
N HIS A 26 -7.80 26.21 7.86
CA HIS A 26 -6.35 26.34 8.01
C HIS A 26 -5.95 27.80 8.26
N VAL A 27 -6.43 28.74 7.43
CA VAL A 27 -6.19 30.18 7.62
C VAL A 27 -6.72 30.65 8.98
N ARG A 28 -7.91 30.20 9.38
CA ARG A 28 -8.47 30.51 10.71
C ARG A 28 -7.57 30.00 11.83
N SER A 29 -7.13 28.75 11.77
CA SER A 29 -6.26 28.13 12.79
C SER A 29 -4.93 28.88 12.95
N GLU A 30 -4.31 29.29 11.83
CA GLU A 30 -3.09 30.08 11.81
C GLU A 30 -3.30 31.48 12.43
N VAL A 31 -4.41 32.14 12.13
CA VAL A 31 -4.75 33.48 12.64
C VAL A 31 -5.12 33.45 14.12
N GLU A 32 -5.89 32.45 14.56
CA GLU A 32 -6.39 32.33 15.93
C GLU A 32 -5.33 31.79 16.90
N GLN A 33 -4.13 31.41 16.42
CA GLN A 33 -3.10 30.74 17.21
C GLN A 33 -3.71 29.63 18.09
N GLN A 34 -4.53 28.76 17.50
CA GLN A 34 -4.86 27.51 18.19
C GLN A 34 -3.55 26.73 18.36
N ARG A 35 -2.90 26.96 19.51
CA ARG A 35 -1.72 26.21 19.92
C ARG A 35 -2.22 24.80 20.16
N ASP A 36 -2.04 23.93 19.18
CA ASP A 36 -1.99 22.51 19.45
C ASP A 36 -1.14 22.32 20.71
N LEU A 37 -1.67 21.54 21.65
CA LEU A 37 -1.03 21.27 22.93
C LEU A 37 0.44 20.93 22.67
N THR A 38 1.34 21.87 22.99
CA THR A 38 2.77 21.70 22.73
C THR A 38 3.22 20.46 23.47
N SER A 39 3.55 19.41 22.72
CA SER A 39 4.02 18.16 23.27
C SER A 39 5.19 18.43 24.23
N HIS A 40 5.06 17.97 25.47
CA HIS A 40 6.14 18.01 26.46
C HIS A 40 7.23 16.97 26.19
N PHE A 41 7.03 16.10 25.21
CA PHE A 41 8.08 15.18 24.75
C PHE A 41 9.08 15.93 23.88
N LEU A 42 10.37 15.61 24.07
CA LEU A 42 11.42 16.08 23.17
C LEU A 42 11.07 15.69 21.74
N LYS A 43 11.18 16.65 20.81
CA LYS A 43 10.97 16.40 19.38
C LYS A 43 11.88 15.24 18.95
N THR A 44 11.32 14.38 18.11
CA THR A 44 11.92 13.12 17.64
C THR A 44 13.34 13.29 17.11
N LYS A 45 14.11 12.20 17.16
CA LYS A 45 15.43 12.08 16.52
C LYS A 45 15.37 12.62 15.08
N PRO A 46 16.45 13.25 14.58
CA PRO A 46 16.50 13.73 13.21
C PRO A 46 16.17 12.59 12.23
N PRO A 47 15.45 12.89 11.13
CA PRO A 47 15.18 11.90 10.09
C PRO A 47 16.48 11.23 9.65
N LEU A 48 16.42 9.91 9.41
CA LEU A 48 17.58 9.18 8.88
C LEU A 48 17.94 9.75 7.50
N GLU A 49 19.23 9.71 7.16
CA GLU A 49 19.72 10.15 5.84
C GLU A 49 18.97 9.44 4.71
N PRO A 50 18.49 10.15 3.68
CA PRO A 50 17.75 9.56 2.57
C PRO A 50 18.50 8.39 1.94
N GLY A 51 17.81 7.26 1.76
CA GLY A 51 18.41 6.04 1.20
C GLY A 51 19.12 5.15 2.22
N THR A 52 19.04 5.45 3.53
CA THR A 52 19.52 4.53 4.56
C THR A 52 18.82 3.18 4.43
N VAL A 53 19.60 2.10 4.45
CA VAL A 53 19.09 0.72 4.37
C VAL A 53 18.61 0.28 5.74
N LEU A 54 17.33 -0.08 5.84
CA LEU A 54 16.72 -0.68 7.05
C LEU A 54 16.91 -2.20 7.07
N TYR A 55 16.98 -2.82 5.89
CA TYR A 55 17.14 -4.26 5.72
C TYR A 55 17.73 -4.58 4.36
N GLU A 56 18.58 -5.60 4.31
CA GLU A 56 19.11 -6.18 3.07
C GLU A 56 19.23 -7.69 3.20
N ALA A 57 18.92 -8.44 2.13
CA ALA A 57 19.10 -9.88 2.07
C ALA A 57 19.17 -10.39 0.63
N GLU A 58 19.86 -11.52 0.44
CA GLU A 58 19.73 -12.33 -0.78
C GLU A 58 18.64 -13.37 -0.57
N LEU A 59 17.61 -13.32 -1.40
CA LEU A 59 16.44 -14.19 -1.27
C LEU A 59 15.86 -14.53 -2.64
N SER A 60 14.98 -15.52 -2.69
CA SER A 60 14.30 -15.86 -3.93
C SER A 60 13.03 -15.02 -4.06
N GLN A 61 12.93 -14.24 -5.13
CA GLN A 61 11.77 -13.42 -5.46
C GLN A 61 11.13 -13.95 -6.75
N PHE A 62 9.79 -14.00 -6.80
CA PHE A 62 9.10 -14.32 -8.04
C PHE A 62 9.10 -13.10 -8.96
N ALA A 63 9.70 -13.26 -10.14
CA ALA A 63 9.69 -12.26 -11.19
C ALA A 63 8.46 -12.50 -12.09
N GLU A 64 7.41 -11.70 -11.87
CA GLU A 64 6.10 -11.86 -12.52
C GLU A 64 6.15 -11.64 -14.03
N ASP A 65 7.04 -10.78 -14.51
CA ASP A 65 7.29 -10.47 -15.92
C ASP A 65 7.74 -11.70 -16.73
N ILE A 66 8.54 -12.56 -16.11
CA ILE A 66 9.07 -13.79 -16.73
C ILE A 66 8.50 -15.07 -16.11
N LYS A 67 7.55 -14.94 -15.17
CA LYS A 67 6.90 -16.02 -14.40
C LYS A 67 7.90 -17.04 -13.82
N LYS A 68 9.00 -16.55 -13.24
CA LYS A 68 10.08 -17.41 -12.71
C LYS A 68 10.61 -16.89 -11.39
N TRP A 69 10.99 -17.81 -10.51
CA TRP A 69 11.78 -17.49 -9.32
C TRP A 69 13.20 -17.12 -9.71
N LYS A 70 13.71 -16.07 -9.09
CA LYS A 70 15.08 -15.58 -9.24
C LYS A 70 15.65 -15.25 -7.88
N ASP A 71 16.91 -15.58 -7.68
CA ASP A 71 17.65 -15.03 -6.55
C ASP A 71 17.92 -13.56 -6.84
N ARG A 72 17.58 -12.72 -5.85
CA ARG A 72 17.63 -11.27 -5.93
C ARG A 72 18.24 -10.75 -4.64
N TYR A 73 18.95 -9.64 -4.78
CA TYR A 73 19.33 -8.83 -3.64
C TYR A 73 18.19 -7.85 -3.33
N VAL A 74 17.51 -8.02 -2.21
CA VAL A 74 16.39 -7.18 -1.80
C VAL A 74 16.82 -6.23 -0.69
N VAL A 75 16.46 -4.96 -0.86
CA VAL A 75 16.78 -3.88 0.07
C VAL A 75 15.50 -3.17 0.46
N VAL A 76 15.33 -2.89 1.75
CA VAL A 76 14.28 -2.00 2.26
C VAL A 76 14.95 -0.73 2.75
N LYS A 77 14.55 0.41 2.18
CA LYS A 77 15.10 1.73 2.50
C LYS A 77 14.28 2.45 3.58
N ASN A 78 14.80 3.55 4.09
CA ASN A 78 14.15 4.39 5.09
C ASN A 78 12.93 5.17 4.58
N ASP A 79 12.72 5.23 3.27
CA ASP A 79 11.45 5.65 2.66
C ASP A 79 10.43 4.49 2.59
N PHE A 80 10.74 3.37 3.26
CA PHE A 80 9.97 2.13 3.31
C PHE A 80 9.74 1.46 1.94
N SER A 81 10.48 1.87 0.91
CA SER A 81 10.43 1.20 -0.40
C SER A 81 11.19 -0.13 -0.35
N VAL A 82 10.56 -1.14 -0.95
CA VAL A 82 11.13 -2.48 -1.14
C VAL A 82 11.69 -2.55 -2.56
N GLU A 83 13.01 -2.61 -2.67
CA GLU A 83 13.74 -2.61 -3.94
C GLU A 83 14.41 -3.96 -4.19
N SER A 84 14.36 -4.44 -5.43
CA SER A 84 15.06 -5.66 -5.84
C SER A 84 16.17 -5.36 -6.84
N TYR A 85 17.27 -6.07 -6.70
CA TYR A 85 18.45 -5.96 -7.55
C TYR A 85 18.87 -7.34 -8.02
N GLU A 86 19.67 -7.38 -9.08
CA GLU A 86 20.19 -8.63 -9.62
C GLU A 86 21.09 -9.36 -8.62
N ASN A 87 21.95 -8.62 -7.93
CA ASN A 87 22.85 -9.07 -6.89
C ASN A 87 23.34 -7.87 -6.06
N LYS A 88 24.11 -8.14 -5.01
CA LYS A 88 24.65 -7.12 -4.12
C LYS A 88 25.62 -6.16 -4.86
N GLU A 89 26.39 -6.65 -5.81
CA GLU A 89 27.35 -5.85 -6.56
C GLU A 89 26.66 -4.82 -7.45
N ALA A 90 25.54 -5.19 -8.09
CA ALA A 90 24.74 -4.28 -8.88
C ALA A 90 24.19 -3.14 -8.02
N TYR A 91 23.71 -3.45 -6.81
CA TYR A 91 23.28 -2.44 -5.84
C TYR A 91 24.41 -1.49 -5.46
N GLN A 92 25.58 -2.02 -5.08
CA GLN A 92 26.74 -1.22 -4.66
C GLN A 92 27.29 -0.33 -5.79
N LYS A 93 27.15 -0.76 -7.04
CA LYS A 93 27.51 0.03 -8.23
C LYS A 93 26.48 1.09 -8.61
N GLY A 94 25.38 1.22 -7.87
CA GLY A 94 24.32 2.18 -8.15
C GLY A 94 23.46 1.82 -9.37
N ALA A 95 23.35 0.52 -9.71
CA ALA A 95 22.44 0.10 -10.76
C ALA A 95 20.99 0.45 -10.43
N ALA A 96 20.14 0.59 -11.45
CA ALA A 96 18.70 0.76 -11.22
C ALA A 96 18.07 -0.54 -10.67
N PRO A 97 17.12 -0.44 -9.71
CA PRO A 97 16.41 -1.60 -9.21
C PRO A 97 15.57 -2.25 -10.31
N LYS A 98 15.43 -3.57 -10.25
CA LYS A 98 14.59 -4.38 -11.15
C LYS A 98 13.11 -4.22 -10.80
N SER A 99 12.81 -4.04 -9.51
CA SER A 99 11.48 -3.64 -9.03
C SER A 99 11.64 -2.70 -7.84
N ARG A 100 10.72 -1.75 -7.72
CA ARG A 100 10.55 -0.90 -6.53
C ARG A 100 9.08 -0.90 -6.15
N ILE A 101 8.78 -1.31 -4.92
CA ILE A 101 7.42 -1.44 -4.40
C ILE A 101 7.30 -0.57 -3.16
N LEU A 102 6.26 0.26 -3.10
CA LEU A 102 5.84 0.94 -1.88
C LEU A 102 4.70 0.14 -1.27
N PRO A 103 4.90 -0.54 -0.12
CA PRO A 103 3.88 -1.40 0.47
C PRO A 103 2.79 -0.61 1.21
N ALA A 104 2.23 0.44 0.61
CA ALA A 104 1.12 1.18 1.19
C ALA A 104 -0.22 0.45 0.94
N GLY A 105 -1.08 0.37 1.96
CA GLY A 105 -2.37 -0.35 1.90
C GLY A 105 -2.26 -1.86 1.69
N GLY A 106 -1.06 -2.43 1.80
CA GLY A 106 -0.82 -3.86 1.59
C GLY A 106 -1.11 -4.72 2.81
N LYS A 107 -1.06 -6.03 2.61
CA LYS A 107 -1.10 -7.06 3.66
C LYS A 107 0.07 -8.02 3.49
N VAL A 108 0.67 -8.42 4.61
CA VAL A 108 1.74 -9.43 4.63
C VAL A 108 1.14 -10.76 5.05
N LEU A 109 1.35 -11.79 4.25
CA LEU A 109 0.87 -13.15 4.50
C LEU A 109 2.04 -14.11 4.42
N THR A 110 1.99 -15.18 5.20
CA THR A 110 3.11 -16.15 5.30
C THR A 110 2.72 -17.56 4.88
N SER A 111 1.45 -17.77 4.52
CA SER A 111 0.94 -19.02 3.98
C SER A 111 0.17 -18.76 2.69
N GLU A 112 0.17 -19.76 1.81
CA GLU A 112 -0.58 -19.72 0.55
C GLU A 112 -2.10 -19.73 0.80
N ASP A 113 -2.55 -20.48 1.81
CA ASP A 113 -3.96 -20.56 2.19
C ASP A 113 -4.53 -19.20 2.61
N GLU A 114 -3.80 -18.43 3.43
CA GLU A 114 -4.19 -17.06 3.80
C GLU A 114 -4.24 -16.13 2.58
N TYR A 115 -3.32 -16.30 1.64
CA TYR A 115 -3.25 -15.50 0.42
C TYR A 115 -4.42 -15.80 -0.52
N ASN A 116 -4.75 -17.07 -0.73
CA ASN A 116 -5.87 -17.48 -1.57
C ASN A 116 -7.19 -16.99 -0.95
N LEU A 117 -7.38 -17.19 0.35
CA LEU A 117 -8.57 -16.71 1.06
C LEU A 117 -8.76 -15.19 0.93
N LEU A 118 -7.68 -14.42 1.06
CA LEU A 118 -7.74 -12.97 0.89
C LEU A 118 -8.04 -12.59 -0.56
N SER A 119 -7.43 -13.27 -1.52
CA SER A 119 -7.61 -13.01 -2.95
C SER A 119 -9.05 -13.30 -3.39
N ASP A 120 -9.62 -14.44 -2.98
CA ASP A 120 -10.99 -14.83 -3.29
C ASP A 120 -12.02 -13.83 -2.73
N LYS A 121 -11.76 -13.26 -1.56
CA LYS A 121 -12.61 -12.22 -0.97
C LYS A 121 -12.61 -10.94 -1.81
N HIS A 122 -11.43 -10.52 -2.28
CA HIS A 122 -11.28 -9.24 -2.99
C HIS A 122 -11.56 -9.33 -4.49
N PHE A 123 -11.46 -10.52 -5.07
CA PHE A 123 -11.75 -10.79 -6.49
C PHE A 123 -12.64 -12.04 -6.61
N PRO A 124 -13.90 -11.99 -6.12
CA PRO A 124 -14.79 -13.13 -6.21
C PRO A 124 -15.10 -13.43 -7.67
N ASP A 125 -14.78 -14.64 -8.13
CA ASP A 125 -15.04 -15.07 -9.50
C ASP A 125 -16.57 -15.13 -9.73
N PRO A 126 -17.12 -14.38 -10.72
CA PRO A 126 -18.57 -14.31 -10.91
C PRO A 126 -19.20 -15.61 -11.43
N ILE A 127 -18.40 -16.64 -11.73
CA ILE A 127 -18.83 -17.92 -12.34
C ILE A 127 -18.54 -19.12 -11.42
N ALA A 128 -17.79 -18.96 -10.34
CA ALA A 128 -17.45 -20.08 -9.47
C ALA A 128 -18.61 -20.43 -8.53
N SER A 129 -19.53 -21.27 -9.03
CA SER A 129 -20.35 -22.12 -8.17
C SER A 129 -19.43 -22.90 -7.23
N SER A 130 -19.86 -23.01 -5.98
CA SER A 130 -19.21 -23.63 -4.83
C SER A 130 -18.76 -25.09 -5.02
N GLU A 131 -17.79 -25.34 -5.88
CA GLU A 131 -17.10 -26.61 -5.99
C GLU A 131 -15.60 -26.33 -5.92
N LYS A 132 -14.99 -26.81 -4.82
CA LYS A 132 -13.55 -26.81 -4.57
C LYS A 132 -12.85 -27.68 -5.61
N GLU A 133 -12.73 -27.19 -6.84
CA GLU A 133 -11.96 -27.88 -7.86
C GLU A 133 -10.51 -27.38 -7.81
N ASN A 134 -9.74 -28.05 -6.95
CA ASN A 134 -8.29 -28.25 -7.06
C ASN A 134 -7.52 -27.11 -7.76
N SER A 135 -7.43 -25.96 -7.10
CA SER A 135 -6.59 -24.84 -7.55
C SER A 135 -5.14 -25.31 -7.57
N GLN A 136 -4.60 -25.61 -8.76
CA GLN A 136 -3.16 -25.77 -8.92
C GLN A 136 -2.49 -24.50 -8.35
N PRO A 137 -1.42 -24.65 -7.54
CA PRO A 137 -0.72 -23.48 -7.00
C PRO A 137 -0.29 -22.61 -8.18
N PHE A 138 -0.72 -21.34 -8.17
CA PHE A 138 -0.44 -20.37 -9.25
C PHE A 138 1.07 -20.25 -9.50
N VAL A 139 1.87 -20.55 -8.47
CA VAL A 139 3.33 -20.58 -8.51
C VAL A 139 3.84 -21.72 -7.63
N VAL A 140 4.56 -22.70 -8.22
CA VAL A 140 5.29 -23.70 -7.43
C VAL A 140 6.36 -23.00 -6.59
N LEU A 141 6.31 -23.17 -5.27
CA LEU A 141 7.25 -22.56 -4.33
C LEU A 141 8.63 -23.24 -4.42
N PRO A 142 9.73 -22.47 -4.51
CA PRO A 142 11.08 -23.02 -4.61
C PRO A 142 11.66 -23.35 -3.22
N LYS A 143 11.14 -22.76 -2.14
CA LYS A 143 11.61 -22.94 -0.75
C LYS A 143 10.43 -23.01 0.22
N ALA A 144 10.71 -23.42 1.46
CA ALA A 144 9.69 -23.77 2.46
C ALA A 144 8.98 -22.59 3.14
N PHE A 145 9.58 -21.39 3.13
CA PHE A 145 9.09 -20.25 3.92
C PHE A 145 8.73 -19.04 3.05
N PRO A 146 7.51 -18.96 2.50
CA PRO A 146 7.09 -17.87 1.62
C PRO A 146 6.65 -16.62 2.39
N VAL A 147 6.80 -15.45 1.78
CA VAL A 147 6.18 -14.20 2.23
C VAL A 147 5.48 -13.57 1.03
N TYR A 148 4.19 -13.31 1.17
CA TYR A 148 3.35 -12.67 0.18
C TYR A 148 3.06 -11.24 0.64
N LEU A 149 3.41 -10.28 -0.20
CA LEU A 149 2.98 -8.89 -0.07
C LEU A 149 1.80 -8.69 -1.02
N TRP A 150 0.60 -8.78 -0.48
CA TRP A 150 -0.64 -8.53 -1.21
C TRP A 150 -0.89 -7.01 -1.28
N LEU A 151 -1.24 -6.51 -2.46
CA LEU A 151 -1.51 -5.08 -2.69
C LEU A 151 -2.80 -4.94 -3.52
N PRO A 152 -3.74 -4.08 -3.11
CA PRO A 152 -5.07 -4.04 -3.71
C PRO A 152 -5.09 -3.56 -5.18
N PHE A 153 -4.18 -2.65 -5.55
CA PHE A 153 -4.17 -1.99 -6.87
C PHE A 153 -2.83 -2.09 -7.61
N LEU A 154 -1.85 -2.75 -6.98
CA LEU A 154 -0.49 -2.89 -7.49
C LEU A 154 -0.12 -4.36 -7.56
N ARG A 155 0.95 -4.65 -8.29
CA ARG A 155 1.48 -6.01 -8.40
C ARG A 155 1.91 -6.53 -7.04
N HIS A 156 1.47 -7.73 -6.71
CA HIS A 156 1.84 -8.39 -5.46
C HIS A 156 3.33 -8.75 -5.46
N GLY A 157 3.94 -8.75 -4.28
CA GLY A 157 5.30 -9.23 -4.09
C GLY A 157 5.31 -10.66 -3.57
N TYR A 158 6.08 -11.54 -4.18
CA TYR A 158 6.26 -12.92 -3.70
C TYR A 158 7.73 -13.16 -3.40
N PHE A 159 8.01 -13.56 -2.16
CA PHE A 159 9.34 -13.79 -1.64
C PHE A 159 9.42 -15.16 -0.99
N CYS A 160 10.61 -15.78 -0.98
CA CYS A 160 10.80 -17.10 -0.42
C CYS A 160 12.16 -17.22 0.27
N PHE A 161 12.13 -17.73 1.50
CA PHE A 161 13.27 -17.83 2.41
C PHE A 161 13.67 -19.29 2.66
N GLN A 162 14.93 -19.50 3.02
CA GLN A 162 15.44 -20.81 3.43
C GLN A 162 15.14 -21.10 4.91
N GLU A 163 15.12 -20.07 5.76
CA GLU A 163 14.93 -20.20 7.19
C GLU A 163 13.66 -19.50 7.67
N ALA A 164 12.98 -20.11 8.64
CA ALA A 164 11.79 -19.53 9.28
C ALA A 164 12.11 -18.22 10.03
N ALA A 165 13.33 -18.10 10.57
CA ALA A 165 13.77 -16.90 11.28
C ALA A 165 13.83 -15.68 10.34
N ASP A 166 14.37 -15.86 9.14
CA ASP A 166 14.45 -14.81 8.13
C ASP A 166 13.07 -14.43 7.59
N GLN A 167 12.21 -15.42 7.32
CA GLN A 167 10.81 -15.21 6.94
C GLN A 167 10.10 -14.33 7.98
N LYS A 168 10.22 -14.66 9.27
CA LYS A 168 9.59 -13.92 10.37
C LYS A 168 10.14 -12.50 10.51
N ARG A 169 11.47 -12.34 10.38
CA ARG A 169 12.13 -11.03 10.44
C ARG A 169 11.62 -10.13 9.31
N PHE A 170 11.59 -10.65 8.09
CA PHE A 170 11.16 -9.90 6.92
C PHE A 170 9.65 -9.59 6.95
N SER A 171 8.81 -10.54 7.35
CA SER A 171 7.35 -10.31 7.44
C SER A 171 6.99 -9.26 8.49
N THR A 172 7.69 -9.26 9.63
CA THR A 172 7.53 -8.24 10.69
C THR A 172 7.95 -6.88 10.18
N LEU A 173 9.12 -6.79 9.52
CA LEU A 173 9.61 -5.55 8.93
C LEU A 173 8.64 -4.98 7.89
N LEU A 174 8.13 -5.82 6.98
CA LEU A 174 7.15 -5.39 5.97
C LEU A 174 5.86 -4.89 6.63
N SER A 175 5.39 -5.57 7.68
CA SER A 175 4.21 -5.15 8.44
C SER A 175 4.41 -3.79 9.09
N ASP A 176 5.61 -3.55 9.63
CA ASP A 176 6.00 -2.23 10.15
C ASP A 176 6.07 -1.17 9.04
N CYS A 177 6.65 -1.50 7.88
CA CYS A 177 6.69 -0.59 6.73
C CYS A 177 5.28 -0.17 6.28
N ILE A 178 4.36 -1.13 6.13
CA ILE A 178 2.95 -0.88 5.80
C ILE A 178 2.32 0.04 6.86
N ARG A 179 2.51 -0.28 8.15
CA ARG A 179 1.97 0.52 9.25
C ARG A 179 2.50 1.96 9.21
N HIS A 180 3.79 2.14 8.93
CA HIS A 180 4.40 3.46 8.82
C HIS A 180 3.87 4.24 7.62
N LEU A 181 3.84 3.65 6.44
CA LEU A 181 3.31 4.30 5.23
C LEU A 181 1.84 4.67 5.36
N ASN A 182 1.03 3.79 5.95
CA ASN A 182 -0.39 4.05 6.18
C ASN A 182 -0.59 5.17 7.23
N HIS A 183 0.26 5.24 8.26
CA HIS A 183 0.16 6.27 9.28
C HIS A 183 0.71 7.63 8.82
N ASP A 184 1.80 7.66 8.05
CA ASP A 184 2.40 8.91 7.58
C ASP A 184 1.50 9.63 6.58
N TYR A 185 0.72 8.90 5.78
CA TYR A 185 -0.34 9.50 4.95
C TYR A 185 -1.42 10.18 5.80
N MET A 186 -1.90 9.51 6.86
CA MET A 186 -2.87 10.08 7.81
C MET A 186 -2.31 11.28 8.59
N LYS A 187 -0.99 11.48 8.58
CA LYS A 187 -0.29 12.62 9.18
C LYS A 187 0.08 13.71 8.18
N GLN A 188 -0.29 13.61 6.90
CA GLN A 188 -0.20 14.78 6.03
C GLN A 188 -1.20 15.82 6.54
N THR A 189 -0.72 16.68 7.43
CA THR A 189 -1.45 17.78 8.08
C THR A 189 -1.72 18.93 7.12
N THR A 190 -1.55 18.71 5.82
CA THR A 190 -1.88 19.71 4.81
C THR A 190 -3.39 19.78 4.71
N PHE A 191 -3.92 20.99 4.58
CA PHE A 191 -5.36 21.17 4.47
C PHE A 191 -5.87 20.55 3.15
N GLU A 192 -5.01 20.37 2.15
CA GLU A 192 -5.28 19.67 0.91
C GLU A 192 -5.58 18.19 1.13
N ALA A 193 -4.77 17.49 1.93
CA ALA A 193 -5.01 16.08 2.25
C ALA A 193 -6.30 15.90 3.05
N GLN A 194 -6.55 16.82 4.01
CA GLN A 194 -7.81 16.83 4.76
C GLN A 194 -9.02 17.06 3.84
N ALA A 195 -8.93 18.03 2.91
CA ALA A 195 -9.96 18.29 1.92
C ALA A 195 -10.24 17.06 1.04
N PHE A 196 -9.19 16.36 0.62
CA PHE A 196 -9.30 15.15 -0.17
C PHE A 196 -10.02 14.03 0.60
N LEU A 197 -9.61 13.75 1.84
CA LEU A 197 -10.23 12.73 2.68
C LEU A 197 -11.71 13.01 2.96
N GLU A 198 -12.04 14.27 3.29
CA GLU A 198 -13.42 14.68 3.50
C GLU A 198 -14.23 14.58 2.20
N ALA A 199 -13.66 14.97 1.05
CA ALA A 199 -14.35 14.86 -0.24
C ALA A 199 -14.64 13.39 -0.59
N VAL A 200 -13.69 12.49 -0.35
CA VAL A 200 -13.87 11.03 -0.51
C VAL A 200 -14.97 10.52 0.41
N GLN A 201 -15.00 10.96 1.67
CA GLN A 201 -16.04 10.60 2.62
C GLN A 201 -17.43 11.05 2.12
N PHE A 202 -17.58 12.30 1.71
CA PHE A 202 -18.85 12.82 1.20
C PHE A 202 -19.30 12.12 -0.08
N PHE A 203 -18.38 11.91 -1.02
CA PHE A 203 -18.67 11.21 -2.26
C PHE A 203 -19.21 9.79 -1.98
N ARG A 204 -18.64 9.08 -1.00
CA ARG A 204 -19.12 7.76 -0.57
C ARG A 204 -20.49 7.80 0.10
N GLN A 205 -20.71 8.78 0.99
CA GLN A 205 -21.98 8.96 1.69
C GLN A 205 -23.14 9.22 0.72
N GLU A 206 -22.91 10.00 -0.34
CA GLU A 206 -23.95 10.25 -1.36
C GLU A 206 -24.30 8.98 -2.16
N LYS A 207 -23.37 8.02 -2.24
CA LYS A 207 -23.62 6.69 -2.79
C LYS A 207 -24.21 5.70 -1.77
N GLY A 208 -24.54 6.16 -0.56
CA GLY A 208 -25.16 5.35 0.50
C GLY A 208 -24.17 4.55 1.35
N HIS A 209 -22.87 4.79 1.22
CA HIS A 209 -21.85 4.09 1.99
C HIS A 209 -21.38 4.92 3.19
N TYR A 210 -21.75 4.46 4.38
CA TYR A 210 -21.39 5.06 5.65
C TYR A 210 -20.39 4.18 6.43
N GLY A 211 -19.51 4.80 7.23
CA GLY A 211 -18.55 4.09 8.08
C GLY A 211 -17.08 4.32 7.69
N SER A 212 -16.19 3.89 8.59
CA SER A 212 -14.73 3.95 8.40
C SER A 212 -14.32 3.05 7.24
N TRP A 213 -13.51 3.58 6.32
CA TRP A 213 -13.02 2.81 5.18
C TRP A 213 -11.63 2.26 5.49
N GLU A 214 -11.49 0.94 5.50
CA GLU A 214 -10.21 0.25 5.75
C GLU A 214 -9.13 0.54 4.70
N MET A 215 -9.50 1.09 3.53
CA MET A 215 -8.57 1.35 2.40
C MET A 215 -8.15 2.83 2.26
N ILE A 216 -8.31 3.66 3.29
CA ILE A 216 -7.71 5.02 3.34
C ILE A 216 -6.22 4.87 3.69
N THR A 217 -5.49 4.17 2.82
CA THR A 217 -4.10 3.79 3.05
C THR A 217 -3.38 3.82 1.70
N GLY A 218 -2.44 4.75 1.54
CA GLY A 218 -1.81 5.04 0.25
C GLY A 218 -1.86 6.53 -0.09
N ASP A 219 -1.21 6.94 -1.17
CA ASP A 219 -1.28 8.33 -1.64
C ASP A 219 -2.67 8.71 -2.21
N GLU A 220 -2.91 9.99 -2.49
CA GLU A 220 -4.20 10.49 -3.04
C GLU A 220 -4.60 9.75 -4.33
N ILE A 221 -3.61 9.37 -5.14
CA ILE A 221 -3.81 8.66 -6.40
C ILE A 221 -4.30 7.24 -6.09
N GLN A 222 -3.67 6.52 -5.17
CA GLN A 222 -4.06 5.17 -4.73
C GLN A 222 -5.44 5.15 -4.09
N VAL A 223 -5.78 6.16 -3.28
CA VAL A 223 -7.14 6.29 -2.70
C VAL A 223 -8.17 6.57 -3.80
N THR A 224 -7.82 7.40 -4.79
CA THR A 224 -8.70 7.66 -5.96
C THR A 224 -8.92 6.38 -6.76
N TRP A 225 -7.86 5.64 -7.10
CA TRP A 225 -7.98 4.35 -7.80
C TRP A 225 -8.78 3.32 -6.99
N GLY A 226 -8.58 3.27 -5.68
CA GLY A 226 -9.38 2.41 -4.82
C GLY A 226 -10.86 2.78 -4.83
N SER A 227 -11.16 4.08 -4.89
CA SER A 227 -12.53 4.55 -5.03
C SER A 227 -13.12 4.20 -6.41
N GLU A 228 -12.34 4.30 -7.49
CA GLU A 228 -12.76 3.92 -8.85
C GLU A 228 -13.04 2.42 -8.99
N VAL A 229 -12.17 1.56 -8.49
CA VAL A 229 -12.37 0.10 -8.51
C VAL A 229 -13.63 -0.28 -7.75
N TRP A 230 -13.91 0.39 -6.61
CA TRP A 230 -15.17 0.24 -5.88
C TRP A 230 -16.40 0.75 -6.66
N ILE A 231 -16.29 1.89 -7.34
CA ILE A 231 -17.39 2.45 -8.18
C ILE A 231 -17.73 1.53 -9.35
N LEU A 232 -16.74 0.77 -9.84
CA LEU A 232 -16.88 -0.11 -10.99
C LEU A 232 -17.20 -1.58 -10.64
N SER A 233 -17.11 -1.96 -9.36
CA SER A 233 -17.48 -3.30 -8.90
C SER A 233 -18.96 -3.33 -8.47
N PRO A 234 -19.84 -4.08 -9.17
CA PRO A 234 -21.28 -4.12 -8.88
C PRO A 234 -21.63 -4.83 -7.56
N SER A 235 -20.66 -5.51 -6.98
CA SER A 235 -20.65 -5.94 -5.58
C SER A 235 -19.38 -5.36 -4.99
N GLY A 236 -19.50 -4.60 -3.90
CA GLY A 236 -18.32 -4.23 -3.13
C GLY A 236 -17.48 -5.47 -2.78
N PRO A 237 -16.16 -5.35 -2.59
CA PRO A 237 -15.36 -6.42 -1.99
C PRO A 237 -15.89 -6.85 -0.61
#